data_AF-A0A949JIA7-F1
#
_entry.id   AF-A0A949JIA7-F1
#
_cell.length_a   1.000
_cell.length_b   1.000
_cell.length_c   1.000
_cell.angle_alpha   90.00
_cell.angle_beta   90.00
_cell.angle_gamma   90.00
#
_symmetry.space_group_name_H-M   'P 1'
#
loop_
_entity.id
_entity.type
_entity.pdbx_description
1 polymer ?
#
loop_
_entity_poly.entity_id
_entity_poly.type
_entity_poly.pdbx_seq_one_letter_code
_entity_poly.pdbx_strand_id
1 'polypeptide(L)'
;MKISIILLSVCMILSCIPLEAQEIQGNILIDVGHSSQDIRNILNDLAIFLRLDYYNVEFSRTIGYLTPYDVLVIAAPTTPYSSEEQEAIHQFVLEGGGLLLLGESGVLSSQNVEDFNTLARYYGFEFQRDVVIDPDKNLVLDKSYPEIPILSSFSDHYVTRNISTIFFISGCSIRLSKMARPLAWGNEGTYGDILSEIYGFGGGTYEPLKE
;
A
#
# COMPACT_ATOMS: atom_id res chain seq x y z
N MET A 1 37.25 -9.33 -56.80
CA MET A 1 36.70 -10.21 -55.74
C MET A 1 37.41 -9.88 -54.44
N LYS A 2 36.69 -9.79 -53.30
CA LYS A 2 37.14 -9.35 -51.96
C LYS A 2 36.98 -7.84 -51.69
N ILE A 3 35.78 -7.41 -51.28
CA ILE A 3 35.54 -6.23 -50.41
C ILE A 3 34.16 -6.36 -49.75
N SER A 4 33.19 -7.08 -50.36
CA SER A 4 31.82 -7.17 -49.84
C SER A 4 31.59 -8.12 -48.65
N ILE A 5 32.57 -8.90 -48.19
CA ILE A 5 32.37 -9.84 -47.07
C ILE A 5 32.64 -9.17 -45.72
N ILE A 6 33.61 -8.26 -45.63
CA ILE A 6 34.03 -7.66 -44.35
C ILE A 6 32.95 -6.71 -43.79
N LEU A 7 32.22 -5.99 -44.65
CA LEU A 7 31.19 -5.04 -44.21
C LEU A 7 29.96 -5.74 -43.64
N LEU A 8 29.59 -6.91 -44.17
CA LEU A 8 28.44 -7.69 -43.68
C LEU A 8 28.74 -8.35 -42.33
N SER A 9 30.00 -8.73 -42.08
CA SER A 9 30.44 -9.32 -40.80
C SER A 9 30.42 -8.28 -39.66
N VAL A 10 30.80 -7.04 -39.93
CA VAL A 10 30.78 -5.95 -38.94
C VAL A 10 29.34 -5.56 -38.57
N CYS A 11 28.41 -5.57 -39.53
CA CYS A 11 26.99 -5.32 -39.26
C CYS A 11 26.32 -6.41 -38.39
N MET A 12 26.71 -7.69 -38.51
CA MET A 12 26.20 -8.76 -37.64
C MET A 12 26.74 -8.67 -36.21
N ILE A 13 27.96 -8.17 -36.02
CA ILE A 13 28.54 -7.98 -34.67
C ILE A 13 27.87 -6.79 -33.96
N LEU A 14 27.44 -5.76 -34.68
CA LEU A 14 26.63 -4.66 -34.15
C LEU A 14 25.17 -5.07 -33.81
N SER A 15 24.68 -6.21 -34.29
CA SER A 15 23.40 -6.79 -33.83
C SER A 15 23.55 -7.71 -32.61
N CYS A 16 24.78 -7.95 -32.15
CA CYS A 16 25.08 -8.63 -30.89
C CYS A 16 25.40 -7.61 -29.78
N ILE A 17 24.69 -6.48 -29.74
CA ILE A 17 24.55 -5.79 -28.46
C ILE A 17 23.87 -6.82 -27.55
N PRO A 18 24.46 -7.22 -26.41
CA PRO A 18 23.70 -8.01 -25.45
C PRO A 18 22.40 -7.25 -25.22
N LEU A 19 21.27 -7.94 -25.31
CA LEU A 19 20.03 -7.45 -24.74
C LEU A 19 20.42 -7.02 -23.33
N GLU A 20 20.54 -5.73 -23.09
CA GLU A 20 20.98 -5.19 -21.81
C GLU A 20 20.01 -5.83 -20.82
N ALA A 21 20.52 -6.73 -19.97
CA ALA A 21 19.68 -7.41 -19.01
C ALA A 21 19.09 -6.28 -18.18
N GLN A 22 17.81 -5.99 -18.42
CA GLN A 22 17.22 -4.76 -17.94
C GLN A 22 17.37 -4.74 -16.42
N GLU A 23 18.13 -3.76 -15.91
CA GLU A 23 18.56 -3.77 -14.52
C GLU A 23 17.33 -3.75 -13.61
N ILE A 24 17.35 -4.62 -12.60
CA ILE A 24 16.31 -4.67 -11.59
C ILE A 24 16.30 -3.31 -10.88
N GLN A 25 15.16 -2.63 -10.88
CA GLN A 25 15.01 -1.30 -10.30
C GLN A 25 15.02 -1.30 -8.77
N GLY A 26 14.61 -2.42 -8.17
CA GLY A 26 14.61 -2.61 -6.72
C GLY A 26 13.97 -3.93 -6.31
N ASN A 27 14.13 -4.26 -5.03
CA ASN A 27 13.65 -5.48 -4.39
C ASN A 27 12.54 -5.13 -3.38
N ILE A 28 11.39 -5.78 -3.51
CA ILE A 28 10.21 -5.54 -2.69
C ILE A 28 9.85 -6.85 -1.98
N LEU A 29 9.78 -6.80 -0.65
CA LEU A 29 9.24 -7.89 0.17
C LEU A 29 7.79 -7.58 0.54
N ILE A 30 6.89 -8.53 0.32
CA ILE A 30 5.50 -8.46 0.77
C ILE A 30 5.29 -9.54 1.85
N ASP A 31 4.91 -9.11 3.04
CA ASP A 31 4.52 -10.03 4.11
C ASP A 31 3.18 -10.71 3.77
N VAL A 32 3.18 -12.03 3.87
CA VAL A 32 1.98 -12.88 3.80
C VAL A 32 1.87 -13.80 5.02
N GLY A 33 2.71 -13.56 6.04
CA GLY A 33 2.77 -14.36 7.26
C GLY A 33 1.80 -13.88 8.35
N HIS A 34 1.49 -12.58 8.37
CA HIS A 34 0.81 -11.95 9.49
C HIS A 34 -0.64 -11.54 9.23
N SER A 35 -1.23 -11.92 8.10
CA SER A 35 -2.64 -11.68 7.81
C SER A 35 -3.40 -13.01 7.63
N SER A 36 -4.64 -13.05 8.13
CA SER A 36 -5.58 -14.14 7.85
C SER A 36 -6.16 -14.06 6.44
N GLN A 37 -5.99 -12.93 5.77
CA GLN A 37 -6.39 -12.76 4.37
C GLN A 37 -5.34 -13.34 3.43
N ASP A 38 -5.78 -13.68 2.22
CA ASP A 38 -4.87 -14.12 1.16
C ASP A 38 -4.18 -12.93 0.50
N ILE A 39 -3.25 -12.31 1.23
CA ILE A 39 -2.50 -11.11 0.78
C ILE A 39 -1.76 -11.38 -0.53
N ARG A 40 -1.31 -12.62 -0.76
CA ARG A 40 -0.68 -13.01 -2.03
C ARG A 40 -1.65 -12.81 -3.19
N ASN A 41 -2.87 -13.34 -3.08
CA ASN A 41 -3.88 -13.18 -4.11
C ASN A 41 -4.36 -11.72 -4.23
N ILE A 42 -4.57 -11.03 -3.10
CA ILE A 42 -5.01 -9.63 -3.07
C ILE A 42 -4.02 -8.70 -3.79
N LEU A 43 -2.71 -8.89 -3.57
CA LEU A 43 -1.66 -8.05 -4.16
C LEU A 43 -1.02 -8.66 -5.42
N ASN A 44 -1.56 -9.74 -5.97
CA ASN A 44 -0.95 -10.43 -7.10
C ASN A 44 -0.86 -9.55 -8.34
N ASP A 45 -1.91 -8.80 -8.66
CA ASP A 45 -1.94 -7.94 -9.84
C ASP A 45 -0.95 -6.77 -9.71
N LEU A 46 -0.83 -6.20 -8.51
CA LEU A 46 0.20 -5.21 -8.19
C LEU A 46 1.60 -5.81 -8.34
N ALA A 47 1.83 -7.01 -7.83
CA ALA A 47 3.12 -7.68 -7.95
C ALA A 47 3.47 -8.01 -9.40
N ILE A 48 2.49 -8.40 -10.23
CA ILE A 48 2.68 -8.58 -11.68
C ILE A 48 3.06 -7.26 -12.33
N PHE A 49 2.33 -6.18 -12.04
CA PHE A 49 2.63 -4.85 -12.57
C PHE A 49 4.05 -4.40 -12.22
N LEU A 50 4.45 -4.51 -10.95
CA LEU A 50 5.79 -4.14 -10.49
C LEU A 50 6.90 -5.00 -11.13
N ARG A 51 6.66 -6.31 -11.32
CA ARG A 51 7.60 -7.18 -12.02
C ARG A 51 7.74 -6.84 -13.50
N LEU A 52 6.65 -6.46 -14.16
CA LEU A 52 6.67 -5.96 -15.53
C LEU A 52 7.43 -4.62 -15.63
N ASP A 53 7.44 -3.85 -14.55
CA ASP A 53 8.24 -2.63 -14.38
C ASP A 53 9.64 -2.91 -13.77
N TYR A 54 10.14 -4.14 -13.89
CA TYR A 54 11.51 -4.53 -13.52
C TYR A 54 11.85 -4.44 -12.02
N TYR A 55 10.87 -4.49 -11.14
CA TYR A 55 11.09 -4.75 -9.71
C TYR A 55 11.10 -6.25 -9.42
N ASN A 56 11.99 -6.68 -8.54
CA ASN A 56 11.89 -8.01 -7.94
C ASN A 56 10.87 -7.95 -6.80
N VAL A 57 9.84 -8.80 -6.85
CA VAL A 57 8.79 -8.86 -5.82
C VAL A 57 8.73 -10.25 -5.21
N GLU A 58 9.08 -10.34 -3.94
CA GLU A 58 9.03 -11.57 -3.15
C GLU A 58 7.88 -11.53 -2.15
N PHE A 59 7.22 -12.68 -1.98
CA PHE A 59 6.20 -12.86 -0.93
C PHE A 59 6.75 -13.84 0.10
N SER A 60 6.87 -13.40 1.35
CA SER A 60 7.42 -14.20 2.45
C SER A 60 6.44 -14.34 3.61
N ARG A 61 6.52 -15.47 4.30
CA ARG A 61 5.79 -15.71 5.56
C ARG A 61 6.58 -15.30 6.80
N THR A 62 7.82 -14.86 6.63
CA THR A 62 8.73 -14.50 7.73
C THR A 62 9.43 -13.18 7.43
N ILE A 63 9.59 -12.36 8.47
CA ILE A 63 10.28 -11.06 8.41
C ILE A 63 11.56 -11.12 9.26
N GLY A 64 12.52 -11.94 8.81
CA GLY A 64 13.77 -12.16 9.54
C GLY A 64 15.01 -11.55 8.89
N TYR A 65 14.94 -11.22 7.59
CA TYR A 65 16.10 -10.75 6.83
C TYR A 65 15.68 -9.73 5.77
N LEU A 66 15.82 -8.44 6.11
CA LEU A 66 15.36 -7.32 5.27
C LEU A 66 16.46 -6.68 4.42
N THR A 67 17.74 -6.94 4.73
CA THR A 67 18.91 -6.33 4.05
C THR A 67 18.88 -6.33 2.51
N PRO A 68 18.40 -7.39 1.82
CA PRO A 68 18.37 -7.40 0.35
C PRO A 68 17.25 -6.57 -0.28
N TYR A 69 16.30 -6.08 0.53
CA TYR A 69 15.10 -5.41 0.04
C TYR A 69 15.21 -3.91 0.17
N ASP A 70 14.57 -3.19 -0.75
CA ASP A 70 14.45 -1.73 -0.73
C ASP A 70 13.11 -1.31 -0.10
N VAL A 71 12.07 -2.15 -0.22
CA VAL A 71 10.74 -1.87 0.32
C VAL A 71 10.15 -3.11 1.00
N LEU A 72 9.58 -2.91 2.19
CA LEU A 72 8.70 -3.86 2.88
C LEU A 72 7.24 -3.40 2.78
N VAL A 73 6.36 -4.31 2.36
CA VAL A 73 4.91 -4.10 2.33
C VAL A 73 4.24 -4.99 3.37
N ILE A 74 3.46 -4.38 4.26
CA ILE A 74 2.63 -5.05 5.26
C ILE A 74 1.19 -4.64 5.01
N ALA A 75 0.32 -5.62 4.72
CA ALA A 75 -1.07 -5.36 4.38
C ALA A 75 -2.03 -6.10 5.32
N ALA A 76 -2.92 -5.32 5.94
CA ALA A 76 -3.98 -5.76 6.84
C ALA A 76 -3.55 -6.90 7.79
N PRO A 77 -2.48 -6.71 8.61
CA PRO A 77 -2.03 -7.75 9.52
C PRO A 77 -3.11 -8.03 10.56
N THR A 78 -3.31 -9.30 10.85
CA THR A 78 -4.24 -9.81 11.87
C THR A 78 -3.54 -10.54 13.01
N THR A 79 -2.23 -10.74 12.88
CA THR A 79 -1.37 -11.37 13.87
C THR A 79 -0.33 -10.34 14.30
N PRO A 80 -0.09 -10.17 15.60
CA PRO A 80 0.92 -9.24 16.08
C PRO A 80 2.32 -9.68 15.64
N TYR A 81 3.17 -8.70 15.37
CA TYR A 81 4.60 -8.89 15.16
C TYR A 81 5.30 -9.06 16.50
N SER A 82 6.26 -9.99 16.54
CA SER A 82 7.16 -10.13 17.70
C SER A 82 8.00 -8.88 17.92
N SER A 83 8.54 -8.71 19.14
CA SER A 83 9.45 -7.60 19.45
C SER A 83 10.68 -7.58 18.54
N GLU A 84 11.19 -8.77 18.18
CA GLU A 84 12.32 -8.95 17.27
C GLU A 84 12.00 -8.50 15.84
N GLU A 85 10.79 -8.82 15.35
CA GLU A 85 10.33 -8.36 14.03
C GLU A 85 10.10 -6.85 14.01
N GLN A 86 9.49 -6.29 15.05
CA GLN A 86 9.29 -4.84 15.17
C GLN A 86 10.63 -4.10 15.13
N GLU A 87 11.63 -4.57 15.90
CA GLU A 87 12.97 -3.99 15.89
C GLU A 87 13.63 -4.13 14.51
N ALA A 88 13.54 -5.30 13.87
CA ALA A 88 14.10 -5.50 12.52
C ALA A 88 13.46 -4.55 11.49
N ILE A 89 12.14 -4.34 11.55
CA ILE A 89 11.41 -3.40 10.69
C ILE A 89 11.86 -1.96 10.97
N HIS A 90 12.03 -1.57 12.23
CA HIS A 90 12.49 -0.23 12.58
C HIS A 90 13.92 0.04 12.12
N GLN A 91 14.85 -0.91 12.34
CA GLN A 91 16.22 -0.78 11.85
C GLN A 91 16.26 -0.69 10.33
N PHE A 92 15.47 -1.51 9.63
CA PHE A 92 15.35 -1.45 8.16
C PHE A 92 14.96 -0.06 7.67
N VAL A 93 13.97 0.59 8.29
CA VAL A 93 13.56 1.96 7.91
C VAL A 93 14.63 3.00 8.27
N LEU A 94 15.30 2.86 9.43
CA LEU A 94 16.39 3.75 9.83
C LEU A 94 17.60 3.67 8.89
N GLU A 95 17.85 2.49 8.32
CA GLU A 95 18.92 2.25 7.34
C GLU A 95 18.56 2.71 5.91
N GLY A 96 17.34 3.23 5.71
CA GLY A 96 16.89 3.82 4.45
C GLY A 96 15.89 2.98 3.66
N GLY A 97 15.46 1.83 4.20
CA GLY A 97 14.41 1.01 3.62
C GLY A 97 13.03 1.68 3.63
N GLY A 98 12.24 1.48 2.58
CA GLY A 98 10.87 1.96 2.48
C GLY A 98 9.88 1.02 3.18
N LEU A 99 8.96 1.56 3.97
CA LEU A 99 7.89 0.78 4.59
C LEU A 99 6.52 1.26 4.09
N LEU A 100 5.73 0.34 3.53
CA LEU A 100 4.35 0.56 3.14
C LEU A 100 3.42 -0.24 4.04
N LEU A 101 2.65 0.47 4.87
CA LEU A 101 1.63 -0.11 5.74
C LEU A 101 0.25 0.12 5.13
N LEU A 102 -0.50 -0.95 4.87
CA LEU A 102 -1.85 -0.90 4.32
C LEU A 102 -2.85 -1.40 5.37
N GLY A 103 -3.76 -0.54 5.80
CA GLY A 103 -4.88 -0.89 6.69
C GLY A 103 -6.18 -1.06 5.91
N GLU A 104 -7.09 -1.89 6.42
CA GLU A 104 -8.40 -2.13 5.84
C GLU A 104 -9.45 -2.20 6.94
N SER A 105 -10.54 -1.47 6.80
CA SER A 105 -11.58 -1.38 7.83
C SER A 105 -12.23 -2.74 8.14
N GLY A 106 -12.38 -3.62 7.14
CA GLY A 106 -13.06 -4.91 7.30
C GLY A 106 -12.32 -5.98 8.11
N VAL A 107 -11.03 -5.78 8.39
CA VAL A 107 -10.16 -6.80 9.02
C VAL A 107 -9.59 -6.34 10.36
N LEU A 108 -9.77 -5.07 10.66
CA LEU A 108 -9.23 -4.40 11.82
C LEU A 108 -10.17 -4.53 13.02
N SER A 109 -10.10 -5.66 13.74
CA SER A 109 -10.66 -5.76 15.09
C SER A 109 -9.97 -4.79 16.04
N SER A 110 -10.58 -4.45 17.19
CA SER A 110 -9.94 -3.60 18.21
C SER A 110 -8.55 -4.07 18.62
N GLN A 111 -8.33 -5.40 18.71
CA GLN A 111 -7.02 -5.95 19.05
C GLN A 111 -6.04 -5.82 17.88
N ASN A 112 -6.48 -6.16 16.67
CA ASN A 112 -5.65 -6.12 15.47
C ASN A 112 -5.20 -4.68 15.15
N VAL A 113 -6.06 -3.68 15.39
CA VAL A 113 -5.73 -2.26 15.24
C VAL A 113 -4.62 -1.85 16.18
N GLU A 114 -4.73 -2.19 17.47
CA GLU A 114 -3.70 -1.83 18.45
C GLU A 114 -2.38 -2.53 18.16
N ASP A 115 -2.43 -3.81 17.80
CA ASP A 115 -1.24 -4.58 17.40
C ASP A 115 -0.59 -3.97 16.16
N PHE A 116 -1.37 -3.52 15.16
CA PHE A 116 -0.81 -2.86 13.98
C PHE A 116 -0.26 -1.47 14.30
N ASN A 117 -0.93 -0.74 15.19
CA ASN A 117 -0.50 0.59 15.64
C ASN A 117 0.78 0.54 16.49
N THR A 118 1.19 -0.61 17.02
CA THR A 118 2.52 -0.76 17.60
C THR A 118 3.62 -0.42 16.60
N LEU A 119 3.46 -0.74 15.31
CA LEU A 119 4.37 -0.34 14.24
C LEU A 119 4.12 1.10 13.78
N ALA A 120 2.87 1.45 13.48
CA ALA A 120 2.54 2.74 12.84
C ALA A 120 2.93 3.96 13.70
N ARG A 121 2.76 3.88 15.03
CA ARG A 121 3.00 5.01 15.95
C ARG A 121 4.46 5.47 15.97
N TYR A 122 5.41 4.60 15.64
CA TYR A 122 6.82 5.01 15.47
C TYR A 122 6.96 6.08 14.39
N TYR A 123 6.21 5.92 13.30
CA TYR A 123 6.23 6.79 12.12
C TYR A 123 5.23 7.96 12.20
N GLY A 124 4.62 8.16 13.37
CA GLY A 124 3.81 9.35 13.64
C GLY A 124 2.38 9.26 13.14
N PHE A 125 1.82 8.07 12.97
CA PHE A 125 0.40 7.92 12.69
C PHE A 125 -0.17 6.66 13.32
N GLU A 126 -1.49 6.56 13.36
CA GLU A 126 -2.19 5.35 13.79
C GLU A 126 -3.46 5.15 12.95
N PHE A 127 -3.73 3.90 12.60
CA PHE A 127 -4.99 3.48 11.98
C PHE A 127 -6.10 3.57 13.03
N GLN A 128 -7.25 4.12 12.63
CA GLN A 128 -8.44 4.15 13.46
C GLN A 128 -9.30 2.93 13.18
N ARG A 129 -10.06 2.51 14.17
CA ARG A 129 -11.05 1.43 14.02
C ARG A 129 -12.36 2.03 13.52
N ASP A 130 -12.42 2.33 12.22
CA ASP A 130 -13.59 2.89 11.54
C ASP A 130 -13.61 2.51 10.06
N VAL A 131 -14.70 2.84 9.37
CA VAL A 131 -14.79 2.87 7.91
C VAL A 131 -14.86 4.33 7.48
N VAL A 132 -14.00 4.78 6.56
CA VAL A 132 -14.14 6.12 6.00
C VAL A 132 -15.33 6.14 5.05
N ILE A 133 -16.28 7.03 5.33
CA ILE A 133 -17.49 7.20 4.53
C ILE A 133 -17.68 8.65 4.10
N ASP A 134 -18.40 8.84 2.99
CA ASP A 134 -18.92 10.13 2.55
C ASP A 134 -20.32 9.98 1.96
N PRO A 135 -21.39 10.44 2.64
CA PRO A 135 -22.76 10.31 2.15
C PRO A 135 -23.03 11.02 0.81
N ASP A 136 -22.28 12.07 0.47
CA ASP A 136 -22.55 12.98 -0.65
C ASP A 136 -21.58 12.81 -1.83
N LYS A 137 -20.32 12.43 -1.56
CA LYS A 137 -19.23 12.29 -2.55
C LYS A 137 -18.66 10.88 -2.53
N ASN A 138 -19.45 9.95 -3.04
CA ASN A 138 -19.09 8.54 -3.11
C ASN A 138 -19.38 7.92 -4.48
N LEU A 139 -18.95 6.67 -4.65
CA LEU A 139 -19.26 5.88 -5.82
C LEU A 139 -20.77 5.60 -5.92
N VAL A 140 -21.36 5.92 -7.07
CA VAL A 140 -22.74 5.57 -7.39
C VAL A 140 -22.74 4.59 -8.56
N LEU A 141 -23.28 3.39 -8.34
CA LEU A 141 -23.53 2.39 -9.39
C LEU A 141 -25.05 2.21 -9.57
N ASP A 142 -25.61 1.12 -9.06
CA ASP A 142 -27.07 0.89 -8.94
C ASP A 142 -27.69 1.61 -7.74
N LYS A 143 -26.86 1.91 -6.73
CA LYS A 143 -27.17 2.74 -5.55
C LYS A 143 -25.93 3.55 -5.13
N SER A 144 -26.12 4.39 -4.11
CA SER A 144 -25.04 5.11 -3.42
C SER A 144 -24.24 4.16 -2.52
N TYR A 145 -22.91 4.29 -2.52
CA TYR A 145 -21.99 3.51 -1.69
C TYR A 145 -21.12 4.45 -0.84
N PRO A 146 -21.66 5.05 0.24
CA PRO A 146 -20.92 6.00 1.08
C PRO A 146 -19.56 5.51 1.57
N GLU A 147 -19.39 4.21 1.75
CA GLU A 147 -18.15 3.52 2.13
C GLU A 147 -17.06 3.48 1.05
N ILE A 148 -17.36 4.01 -0.14
CA ILE A 148 -16.39 4.24 -1.22
C ILE A 148 -16.36 5.73 -1.52
N PRO A 149 -15.84 6.57 -0.60
CA PRO A 149 -15.71 7.99 -0.83
C PRO A 149 -14.74 8.30 -1.97
N ILE A 150 -15.05 9.37 -2.70
CA ILE A 150 -14.21 9.89 -3.79
C ILE A 150 -13.36 11.02 -3.21
N LEU A 151 -12.07 10.74 -2.99
CA LEU A 151 -11.14 11.75 -2.47
C LEU A 151 -10.59 12.57 -3.64
N SER A 152 -10.60 13.88 -3.49
CA SER A 152 -10.10 14.84 -4.49
C SER A 152 -9.16 15.89 -3.88
N SER A 153 -8.90 15.80 -2.58
CA SER A 153 -7.96 16.67 -1.87
C SER A 153 -6.64 15.92 -1.68
N PHE A 154 -5.56 16.50 -2.21
CA PHE A 154 -4.21 15.92 -2.14
C PHE A 154 -3.20 16.97 -1.71
N SER A 155 -2.13 16.52 -1.05
CA SER A 155 -0.95 17.35 -0.83
C SER A 155 -0.20 17.55 -2.14
N ASP A 156 0.55 18.65 -2.27
CA ASP A 156 1.55 18.79 -3.33
C ASP A 156 2.74 17.85 -3.06
N HIS A 157 2.75 16.70 -3.71
CA HIS A 157 3.76 15.66 -3.55
C HIS A 157 3.97 14.91 -4.86
N TYR A 158 5.18 14.35 -5.07
CA TYR A 158 5.50 13.65 -6.31
C TYR A 158 4.56 12.46 -6.59
N VAL A 159 4.18 11.72 -5.54
CA VAL A 159 3.28 10.55 -5.65
C VAL A 159 1.82 10.90 -5.93
N THR A 160 1.40 12.14 -5.67
CA THR A 160 0.02 12.62 -5.92
C THR A 160 -0.05 13.48 -7.18
N ARG A 161 1.07 13.68 -7.88
CA ARG A 161 1.12 14.48 -9.10
C ARG A 161 0.25 13.85 -10.18
N ASN A 162 -0.56 14.69 -10.83
CA ASN A 162 -1.52 14.28 -11.87
C ASN A 162 -2.61 13.30 -11.39
N ILE A 163 -2.79 13.13 -10.07
CA ILE A 163 -3.93 12.43 -9.51
C ILE A 163 -5.01 13.47 -9.18
N SER A 164 -6.15 13.38 -9.86
CA SER A 164 -7.29 14.28 -9.62
C SER A 164 -8.31 13.72 -8.64
N THR A 165 -8.45 12.39 -8.61
CA THR A 165 -9.46 11.68 -7.82
C THR A 165 -9.00 10.26 -7.52
N ILE A 166 -9.32 9.76 -6.33
CA ILE A 166 -9.19 8.33 -5.98
C ILE A 166 -10.51 7.82 -5.42
N PHE A 167 -10.88 6.58 -5.77
CA PHE A 167 -11.92 5.84 -5.07
C PHE A 167 -11.28 5.15 -3.88
N PHE A 168 -11.67 5.53 -2.67
CA PHE A 168 -11.07 5.00 -1.44
C PHE A 168 -11.92 3.86 -0.90
N ILE A 169 -11.60 2.64 -1.33
CA ILE A 169 -12.41 1.44 -1.08
C ILE A 169 -11.95 0.77 0.22
N SER A 170 -12.89 0.46 1.13
CA SER A 170 -12.65 -0.31 2.37
C SER A 170 -11.57 0.26 3.29
N GLY A 171 -11.29 1.57 3.19
CA GLY A 171 -10.26 2.21 4.00
C GLY A 171 -10.75 2.61 5.38
N CYS A 172 -9.84 2.56 6.36
CA CYS A 172 -9.99 3.21 7.66
C CYS A 172 -9.30 4.58 7.66
N SER A 173 -9.70 5.44 8.58
CA SER A 173 -9.08 6.74 8.77
C SER A 173 -7.73 6.59 9.48
N ILE A 174 -6.88 7.58 9.31
CA ILE A 174 -5.58 7.64 9.97
C ILE A 174 -5.52 8.91 10.80
N ARG A 175 -5.14 8.77 12.07
CA ARG A 175 -4.83 9.91 12.94
C ARG A 175 -3.34 10.20 12.87
N LEU A 176 -3.01 11.43 12.46
CA LEU A 176 -1.62 11.88 12.36
C LEU A 176 -1.12 12.46 13.68
N SER A 177 0.18 12.32 13.90
CA SER A 177 0.94 12.86 15.02
C SER A 177 2.36 13.22 14.57
N LYS A 178 3.13 13.85 15.45
CA LYS A 178 4.53 14.21 15.20
C LYS A 178 4.69 14.99 13.87
N MET A 179 5.53 14.47 12.96
CA MET A 179 5.90 15.08 11.68
C MET A 179 5.26 14.38 10.47
N ALA A 180 4.36 13.42 10.70
CA ALA A 180 3.66 12.74 9.60
C ALA A 180 2.79 13.74 8.82
N ARG A 181 2.75 13.62 7.51
CA ARG A 181 2.03 14.53 6.61
C ARG A 181 0.98 13.77 5.80
N PRO A 182 -0.26 14.26 5.70
CA PRO A 182 -1.27 13.62 4.88
C PRO A 182 -0.93 13.79 3.40
N LEU A 183 -1.18 12.76 2.60
CA LEU A 183 -1.08 12.83 1.13
C LEU A 183 -2.43 13.00 0.44
N ALA A 184 -3.49 12.46 1.03
CA ALA A 184 -4.87 12.58 0.56
C ALA A 184 -5.82 12.68 1.76
N TRP A 185 -6.94 13.39 1.62
CA TRP A 185 -7.98 13.48 2.65
C TRP A 185 -9.37 13.72 2.04
N GLY A 186 -10.40 13.46 2.85
CA GLY A 186 -11.79 13.70 2.50
C GLY A 186 -12.19 15.18 2.49
N ASN A 187 -13.43 15.47 2.13
CA ASN A 187 -14.02 16.79 2.28
C ASN A 187 -14.69 16.94 3.66
N GLU A 188 -15.41 18.04 3.91
CA GLU A 188 -16.08 18.31 5.19
C GLU A 188 -17.14 17.26 5.58
N GLY A 189 -17.76 16.60 4.60
CA GLY A 189 -18.73 15.53 4.79
C GLY A 189 -18.11 14.13 4.91
N THR A 190 -16.79 13.99 4.80
CA THR A 190 -16.10 12.70 4.94
C THR A 190 -15.68 12.47 6.39
N TYR A 191 -16.03 11.31 6.96
CA TYR A 191 -15.68 10.95 8.34
C TYR A 191 -15.53 9.45 8.54
N GLY A 192 -14.93 9.04 9.65
CA GLY A 192 -14.84 7.65 10.08
C GLY A 192 -16.11 7.21 10.81
N ASP A 193 -16.76 6.15 10.33
CA ASP A 193 -17.96 5.56 10.92
C ASP A 193 -17.68 4.17 11.51
N ILE A 194 -17.89 4.03 12.81
CA ILE A 194 -17.75 2.77 13.56
C ILE A 194 -19.02 1.90 13.45
N LEU A 195 -20.18 2.52 13.23
CA LEU A 195 -21.45 1.81 13.16
C LEU A 195 -21.55 0.99 11.87
N SER A 196 -21.01 1.52 10.76
CA SER A 196 -20.91 0.77 9.50
C SER A 196 -20.10 -0.52 9.64
N GLU A 197 -19.06 -0.52 10.47
CA GLU A 197 -18.28 -1.73 10.79
C GLU A 197 -19.13 -2.76 11.54
N ILE A 198 -19.91 -2.31 12.54
CA ILE A 198 -20.65 -3.19 13.45
C ILE A 198 -21.93 -3.77 12.83
N TYR A 199 -22.71 -2.93 12.15
CA TYR A 199 -24.06 -3.29 11.69
C TYR A 199 -24.11 -3.71 10.23
N GLY A 200 -22.99 -3.60 9.52
CA GLY A 200 -22.92 -3.84 8.09
C GLY A 200 -23.68 -2.81 7.26
N PHE A 201 -23.49 -2.89 5.95
CA PHE A 201 -24.02 -1.92 5.00
C PHE A 201 -25.55 -1.85 5.04
N GLY A 202 -26.09 -0.66 5.34
CA GLY A 202 -27.54 -0.39 5.44
C GLY A 202 -28.18 -0.70 6.79
N GLY A 203 -27.39 -1.10 7.80
CA GLY A 203 -27.88 -1.46 9.15
C GLY A 203 -28.00 -0.30 10.15
N GLY A 204 -27.53 0.90 9.81
CA GLY A 204 -27.51 2.07 10.71
C GLY A 204 -27.66 3.40 9.97
N THR A 205 -28.07 4.45 10.69
CA THR A 205 -27.98 5.83 10.21
C THR A 205 -26.54 6.29 10.32
N TYR A 206 -25.95 6.74 9.22
CA TYR A 206 -24.60 7.29 9.20
C TYR A 206 -24.57 8.58 10.03
N GLU A 207 -24.03 8.53 11.24
CA GLU A 207 -23.83 9.70 12.08
C GLU A 207 -22.35 9.81 12.45
N PRO A 208 -21.72 11.00 12.33
CA PRO A 208 -20.38 11.20 12.84
C PRO A 208 -20.35 10.92 14.35
N LEU A 209 -19.28 10.27 14.83
CA LEU A 209 -19.05 10.17 16.26
C LEU A 209 -18.92 11.58 16.84
N LYS A 210 -19.76 11.90 17.81
CA LYS A 210 -19.59 13.10 18.64
C LYS A 210 -18.42 12.81 19.60
N GLU A 211 -17.34 13.57 19.46
CA GLU A 211 -16.22 13.59 20.41
C GLU A 211 -16.69 13.86 21.84
#